data_AF-A0A847IE93-F1
#
_entry.id   AF-A0A847IE93-F1
#
_cell.length_a   1.000
_cell.length_b   1.000
_cell.length_c   1.000
_cell.angle_alpha   90.00
_cell.angle_beta   90.00
_cell.angle_gamma   90.00
#
_symmetry.space_group_name_H-M   'P 1'
#
loop_
_entity.id
_entity.type
_entity.pdbx_description
1 polymer ?
#
loop_
_entity_poly.entity_id
_entity_poly.type
_entity_poly.pdbx_seq_one_letter_code
_entity_poly.pdbx_strand_id
1 'polypeptide(L)'
;MALADADRIAAARAYVDALVSHDASAVPLDPGCTRIELGVKTGRNGDHIRRSLNGGPQFKLIHRISEFEATVDGNTVNSTYFVHVHPKPIGLAAPVTESFEVNDAGDITAIVARFSVPRRKA
;
A
#
# COMPACT_ATOMS: atom_id res chain seq x y z
N MET A 1 22.92 8.32 -7.79
CA MET A 1 23.24 7.32 -6.75
C MET A 1 22.05 6.38 -6.67
N ALA A 2 22.28 5.08 -6.57
CA ALA A 2 21.18 4.15 -6.35
C ALA A 2 20.61 4.37 -4.94
N LEU A 3 19.28 4.42 -4.82
CA LEU A 3 18.61 4.55 -3.54
C LEU A 3 18.80 3.26 -2.71
N ALA A 4 18.97 3.38 -1.40
CA ALA A 4 19.14 2.23 -0.54
C ALA A 4 17.83 1.43 -0.39
N ASP A 5 17.94 0.12 -0.25
CA ASP A 5 16.78 -0.78 -0.07
C ASP A 5 15.91 -0.38 1.12
N ALA A 6 16.52 0.09 2.21
CA ALA A 6 15.82 0.58 3.39
C ALA A 6 14.91 1.78 3.08
N ASP A 7 15.36 2.71 2.23
CA ASP A 7 14.57 3.88 1.82
C ASP A 7 13.42 3.46 0.90
N ARG A 8 13.63 2.46 0.02
CA ARG A 8 12.55 1.87 -0.80
C ARG A 8 11.48 1.23 0.07
N ILE A 9 11.89 0.44 1.05
CA ILE A 9 10.96 -0.17 2.02
C ILE A 9 10.24 0.91 2.82
N ALA A 10 10.92 2.00 3.20
CA ALA A 10 10.30 3.12 3.90
C ALA A 10 9.20 3.80 3.06
N ALA A 11 9.41 3.98 1.75
CA ALA A 11 8.39 4.50 0.85
C ALA A 11 7.16 3.59 0.78
N ALA A 12 7.36 2.27 0.58
CA ALA A 12 6.28 1.28 0.59
C ALA A 12 5.54 1.26 1.94
N ARG A 13 6.29 1.32 3.05
CA ARG A 13 5.72 1.36 4.40
C ARG A 13 4.89 2.61 4.64
N ALA A 14 5.32 3.78 4.17
CA ALA A 14 4.56 5.01 4.27
C ALA A 14 3.20 4.90 3.57
N TYR A 15 3.16 4.28 2.38
CA TYR A 15 1.89 3.99 1.70
C TYR A 15 0.98 3.07 2.53
N VAL A 16 1.53 1.97 3.06
CA VAL A 16 0.78 1.01 3.86
C VAL A 16 0.24 1.65 5.14
N ASP A 17 1.03 2.47 5.84
CA ASP A 17 0.60 3.20 7.02
C ASP A 17 -0.53 4.20 6.69
N ALA A 18 -0.47 4.84 5.51
CA ALA A 18 -1.51 5.75 5.00
C ALA A 18 -2.87 5.06 4.77
N LEU A 19 -2.90 3.74 4.52
CA LEU A 19 -4.15 2.98 4.44
C LEU A 19 -4.94 3.01 5.75
N VAL A 20 -4.23 3.10 6.89
CA VAL A 20 -4.83 3.12 8.24
C VAL A 20 -5.00 4.54 8.74
N SER A 21 -4.00 5.41 8.57
CA SER A 21 -4.05 6.79 9.07
C SER A 21 -4.99 7.68 8.26
N HIS A 22 -5.29 7.29 7.01
CA HIS A 22 -5.95 8.14 6.03
C HIS A 22 -5.22 9.47 5.80
N ASP A 23 -3.90 9.45 5.95
CA ASP A 23 -3.03 10.58 5.68
C ASP A 23 -1.89 10.16 4.75
N ALA A 24 -1.99 10.60 3.50
CA ALA A 24 -1.01 10.36 2.46
C ALA A 24 -0.05 11.54 2.23
N SER A 25 0.05 12.48 3.18
CA SER A 25 0.99 13.62 3.12
C SER A 25 2.45 13.16 3.09
N ALA A 26 2.78 12.08 3.82
CA ALA A 26 4.12 11.51 3.88
C ALA A 26 4.41 10.48 2.79
N VAL A 27 3.46 10.18 1.90
CA VAL A 27 3.64 9.14 0.87
C VAL A 27 4.34 9.77 -0.35
N PRO A 28 5.55 9.31 -0.72
CA PRO A 28 6.27 9.81 -1.88
C PRO A 28 5.68 9.19 -3.14
N LEU A 29 4.61 9.80 -3.67
CA LEU A 29 3.98 9.36 -4.91
C LEU A 29 4.48 10.21 -6.07
N ASP A 30 5.00 9.55 -7.10
CA ASP A 30 5.30 10.20 -8.38
C ASP A 30 4.00 10.78 -9.00
N PRO A 31 4.05 11.94 -9.69
CA PRO A 31 2.87 12.51 -10.33
C PRO A 31 2.20 11.56 -11.34
N GLY A 32 2.99 10.75 -12.04
CA GLY A 32 2.54 9.71 -12.97
C GLY A 32 2.16 8.38 -12.33
N CYS A 33 2.20 8.28 -10.99
CA CYS A 33 2.01 7.02 -10.28
C CYS A 33 0.70 6.31 -10.63
N THR A 34 0.78 5.01 -10.90
CA THR A 34 -0.40 4.20 -11.21
C THR A 34 -0.66 3.14 -10.15
N ARG A 35 -1.93 2.76 -9.99
CA ARG A 35 -2.32 1.66 -9.11
C ARG A 35 -3.20 0.67 -9.84
N ILE A 36 -2.85 -0.61 -9.72
CA ILE A 36 -3.60 -1.74 -10.27
C ILE A 36 -4.02 -2.62 -9.10
N GLU A 37 -5.31 -2.88 -8.97
CA GLU A 37 -5.89 -3.74 -7.95
C GLU A 37 -6.63 -4.88 -8.64
N LEU A 38 -6.23 -6.13 -8.38
CA LEU A 38 -6.82 -7.32 -9.01
C LEU A 38 -6.87 -7.25 -10.56
N GLY A 39 -5.84 -6.65 -11.17
CA GLY A 39 -5.75 -6.50 -12.64
C GLY A 39 -6.53 -5.30 -13.21
N VAL A 40 -7.22 -4.52 -12.37
CA VAL A 40 -7.95 -3.32 -12.79
C VAL A 40 -7.17 -2.08 -12.38
N LYS A 41 -6.97 -1.14 -13.32
CA LYS A 41 -6.32 0.14 -13.02
C LYS A 41 -7.26 1.03 -12.19
N THR A 42 -7.01 1.13 -10.89
CA THR A 42 -7.81 1.93 -9.95
C THR A 42 -7.16 3.28 -9.61
N GLY A 43 -5.83 3.40 -9.76
CA GLY A 43 -5.09 4.65 -9.65
C GLY A 43 -4.54 5.10 -11.00
N ARG A 44 -4.76 6.37 -11.36
CA ARG A 44 -4.41 6.93 -12.67
C ARG A 44 -3.21 7.88 -12.64
N ASN A 45 -2.96 8.50 -11.48
CA ASN A 45 -1.87 9.42 -11.20
C ASN A 45 -1.70 9.52 -9.66
N GLY A 46 -0.59 10.11 -9.22
CA GLY A 46 -0.25 10.25 -7.79
C GLY A 46 -1.32 11.01 -7.00
N ASP A 47 -1.87 12.10 -7.54
CA ASP A 47 -2.90 12.89 -6.84
C ASP A 47 -4.24 12.15 -6.69
N HIS A 48 -4.57 11.28 -7.64
CA HIS A 48 -5.75 10.42 -7.55
C HIS A 48 -5.56 9.37 -6.45
N ILE A 49 -4.37 8.76 -6.39
CA ILE A 49 -4.03 7.78 -5.35
C ILE A 49 -4.02 8.47 -3.97
N ARG A 50 -3.40 9.64 -3.84
CA ARG A 50 -3.37 10.42 -2.59
C ARG A 50 -4.76 10.78 -2.09
N ARG A 51 -5.65 11.28 -2.97
CA ARG A 51 -7.07 11.52 -2.63
C ARG A 51 -7.80 10.26 -2.22
N SER A 52 -7.52 9.14 -2.90
CA SER A 52 -8.08 7.84 -2.55
C SER A 52 -7.65 7.44 -1.14
N LEU A 53 -6.35 7.51 -0.80
CA LEU A 53 -5.84 7.18 0.55
C LEU A 53 -6.45 8.06 1.65
N ASN A 54 -6.60 9.36 1.40
CA ASN A 54 -7.11 10.31 2.40
C ASN A 54 -8.61 10.18 2.71
N GLY A 55 -9.41 9.64 1.79
CA GLY A 55 -10.88 9.70 1.94
C GLY A 55 -11.67 8.56 1.30
N GLY A 56 -11.00 7.61 0.67
CA GLY A 56 -11.61 6.50 -0.05
C GLY A 56 -12.46 5.63 0.87
N PRO A 57 -13.72 5.31 0.49
CA PRO A 57 -14.63 4.54 1.34
C PRO A 57 -14.08 3.16 1.68
N GLN A 58 -13.31 2.52 0.78
CA GLN A 58 -12.71 1.21 1.05
C GLN A 58 -11.66 1.26 2.17
N PHE A 59 -10.89 2.34 2.29
CA PHE A 59 -9.84 2.44 3.30
C PHE A 59 -10.43 2.73 4.67
N LYS A 60 -11.55 3.45 4.77
CA LYS A 60 -12.25 3.71 6.05
C LYS A 60 -12.64 2.44 6.80
N LEU A 61 -12.76 1.30 6.11
CA LEU A 61 -13.03 0.01 6.75
C LEU A 61 -11.79 -0.56 7.43
N ILE A 62 -10.60 -0.19 6.98
CA ILE A 62 -9.31 -0.63 7.51
C ILE A 62 -9.04 0.11 8.82
N HIS A 63 -8.70 -0.64 9.87
CA HIS A 63 -8.39 -0.04 11.17
C HIS A 63 -7.05 -0.49 11.75
N ARG A 64 -6.39 -1.45 11.12
CA ARG A 64 -5.09 -1.96 11.55
C ARG A 64 -4.43 -2.73 10.41
N ILE A 65 -3.10 -2.65 10.37
CA ILE A 65 -2.25 -3.54 9.59
C ILE A 65 -1.35 -4.34 10.53
N SER A 66 -1.03 -5.58 10.17
CA SER A 66 -0.12 -6.45 10.93
C SER A 66 0.74 -7.30 10.01
N GLU A 67 1.84 -7.82 10.54
CA GLU A 67 2.75 -8.74 9.83
C GLU A 67 3.23 -8.17 8.50
N PHE A 68 3.66 -6.90 8.53
CA PHE A 68 4.28 -6.27 7.36
C PHE A 68 5.68 -6.84 7.17
N GLU A 69 5.86 -7.54 6.06
CA GLU A 69 7.13 -8.05 5.58
C GLU A 69 7.39 -7.47 4.20
N ALA A 70 8.64 -7.13 3.92
CA ALA A 70 9.04 -6.57 2.64
C ALA A 70 10.41 -7.08 2.21
N THR A 71 10.57 -7.28 0.91
CA THR A 71 11.84 -7.60 0.24
C THR A 71 12.02 -6.68 -0.95
N VAL A 72 13.27 -6.40 -1.31
CA VAL A 72 13.62 -5.56 -2.47
C VAL A 72 14.20 -6.43 -3.57
N ASP A 73 13.71 -6.23 -4.78
CA ASP A 73 14.23 -6.81 -6.02
C ASP A 73 14.42 -5.69 -7.05
N GLY A 74 15.66 -5.20 -7.17
CA GLY A 74 16.00 -4.03 -7.97
C GLY A 74 15.29 -2.76 -7.49
N ASN A 75 14.37 -2.25 -8.31
CA ASN A 75 13.54 -1.07 -7.99
C ASN A 75 12.17 -1.45 -7.41
N THR A 76 11.89 -2.74 -7.24
CA THR A 76 10.59 -3.23 -6.79
C THR A 76 10.66 -3.65 -5.33
N VAL A 77 9.78 -3.10 -4.50
CA VAL A 77 9.53 -3.59 -3.15
C VAL A 77 8.36 -4.54 -3.19
N ASN A 78 8.58 -5.81 -2.88
CA ASN A 78 7.53 -6.80 -2.71
C ASN A 78 7.15 -6.84 -1.23
N SER A 79 5.87 -6.72 -0.92
CA SER A 79 5.38 -6.73 0.45
C SER A 79 4.21 -7.67 0.67
N THR A 80 4.11 -8.19 1.89
CA THR A 80 2.97 -8.94 2.37
C THR A 80 2.55 -8.41 3.73
N TYR A 81 1.25 -8.31 3.95
CA TYR A 81 0.68 -7.86 5.22
C TYR A 81 -0.78 -8.28 5.36
N PHE A 82 -1.33 -8.15 6.56
CA PHE A 82 -2.75 -8.34 6.82
C PHE A 82 -3.46 -7.01 7.05
N VAL A 83 -4.56 -6.82 6.34
CA VAL A 83 -5.49 -5.70 6.53
C VAL A 83 -6.63 -6.16 7.44
N HIS A 84 -6.78 -5.51 8.59
CA HIS A 84 -7.88 -5.77 9.52
C HIS A 84 -9.01 -4.79 9.26
N VAL A 85 -10.21 -5.33 9.05
CA VAL A 85 -11.38 -4.55 8.65
C VAL A 85 -12.49 -4.59 9.69
N HIS A 86 -13.31 -3.54 9.70
CA HIS A 86 -14.49 -3.47 10.53
C HIS A 86 -15.54 -4.53 10.19
N PRO A 87 -16.39 -4.91 11.18
CA PRO A 87 -16.37 -4.47 12.57
C PRO A 87 -15.33 -5.24 13.41
N LYS A 88 -14.58 -4.53 14.27
CA LYS A 88 -13.48 -5.07 15.10
C LYS A 88 -13.78 -6.38 15.85
N PRO A 89 -14.98 -6.60 16.44
CA PRO A 89 -15.27 -7.82 17.21
C PRO A 89 -15.22 -9.11 16.40
N ILE A 90 -15.36 -9.05 15.07
CA ILE A 90 -15.38 -10.24 14.21
C ILE A 90 -13.95 -10.74 13.91
N GLY A 91 -12.93 -9.88 14.04
CA GLY A 91 -11.54 -10.27 13.80
C GLY A 91 -11.26 -10.64 12.35
N LEU A 92 -11.85 -9.91 11.40
CA LEU A 92 -11.64 -10.13 9.97
C LEU A 92 -10.30 -9.56 9.53
N ALA A 93 -9.46 -10.40 8.93
CA ALA A 93 -8.21 -9.99 8.31
C ALA A 93 -8.12 -10.54 6.88
N ALA A 94 -7.72 -9.68 5.94
CA ALA A 94 -7.42 -10.06 4.57
C ALA A 94 -5.90 -10.05 4.35
N PRO A 95 -5.29 -11.14 3.87
CA PRO A 95 -3.91 -11.09 3.44
C PRO A 95 -3.81 -10.31 2.13
N VAL A 96 -2.79 -9.47 2.05
CA VAL A 96 -2.48 -8.61 0.91
C VAL A 96 -1.06 -8.90 0.47
N THR A 97 -0.89 -9.03 -0.84
CA THR A 97 0.43 -8.99 -1.49
C THR A 97 0.44 -7.76 -2.37
N GLU A 98 1.39 -6.87 -2.12
CA GLU A 98 1.49 -5.60 -2.84
C GLU A 98 2.93 -5.34 -3.25
N SER A 99 3.13 -4.95 -4.51
CA SER A 99 4.43 -4.58 -5.05
C SER A 99 4.46 -3.11 -5.41
N PHE A 100 5.56 -2.44 -5.07
CA PHE A 100 5.79 -1.02 -5.31
C PHE A 100 7.03 -0.84 -6.18
N GLU A 101 6.89 -0.19 -7.33
CA GLU A 101 8.05 0.31 -8.07
C GLU A 101 8.46 1.66 -7.48
N VAL A 102 9.73 1.77 -7.08
CA VAL A 102 10.32 2.98 -6.49
C VAL A 102 11.48 3.44 -7.35
N ASN A 103 11.45 4.69 -7.79
CA ASN A 103 12.53 5.27 -8.59
C ASN A 103 13.75 5.64 -7.70
N ASP A 104 14.83 6.13 -8.30
CA ASP A 104 16.04 6.50 -7.54
C ASP A 104 15.90 7.80 -6.73
N ALA A 105 14.83 8.56 -6.96
CA ALA A 105 14.47 9.73 -6.14
C ALA A 105 13.70 9.35 -4.88
N GLY A 106 13.24 8.10 -4.76
CA GLY A 106 12.43 7.62 -3.64
C GLY A 106 10.93 7.69 -3.85
N ASP A 107 10.48 8.07 -5.05
CA ASP A 107 9.06 8.14 -5.37
C ASP A 107 8.52 6.81 -5.89
N ILE A 108 7.32 6.47 -5.44
CA ILE A 108 6.54 5.32 -5.92
C ILE A 108 5.94 5.67 -7.28
N THR A 109 6.30 4.90 -8.32
CA THR A 109 5.86 5.09 -9.70
C THR A 109 4.74 4.12 -10.10
N ALA A 110 4.68 2.95 -9.47
CA ALA A 110 3.61 1.98 -9.71
C ALA A 110 3.32 1.15 -8.47
N ILE A 111 2.04 0.80 -8.32
CA ILE A 111 1.53 -0.02 -7.22
C ILE A 111 0.68 -1.13 -7.83
N VAL A 112 0.97 -2.38 -7.48
CA VAL A 112 0.17 -3.53 -7.89
C VAL A 112 -0.24 -4.30 -6.65
N ALA A 113 -1.54 -4.31 -6.35
CA ALA A 113 -2.10 -4.95 -5.17
C ALA A 113 -2.95 -6.16 -5.54
N ARG A 114 -2.78 -7.22 -4.74
CA ARG A 114 -3.59 -8.43 -4.78
C ARG A 114 -4.15 -8.67 -3.39
N PHE A 115 -5.47 -8.74 -3.31
CA PHE A 115 -6.20 -8.99 -2.07
C PHE A 115 -6.83 -10.37 -2.12
N SER A 116 -6.79 -11.09 -1.01
CA SER A 116 -7.61 -12.28 -0.83
C SER A 116 -8.85 -11.97 0.02
N VAL A 117 -9.84 -12.85 -0.04
CA VAL A 117 -11.08 -12.70 0.74
C VAL A 117 -10.73 -12.61 2.25
N PRO A 118 -11.28 -11.63 3.00
CA PRO A 118 -11.09 -11.55 4.44
C PRO A 118 -11.53 -12.84 5.12
N ARG A 119 -10.70 -13.36 6.04
CA ARG A 119 -11.00 -14.54 6.84
C ARG A 119 -10.87 -14.19 8.31
N ARG A 120 -11.60 -14.92 9.16
CA ARG A 120 -11.45 -14.82 10.61
C ARG A 120 -10.02 -15.23 10.97
N LYS A 121 -9.27 -14.33 11.58
CA LYS A 121 -7.94 -14.66 12.12
C LYS A 121 -8.15 -15.08 13.58
N ALA A 122 -7.81 -16.33 13.89
CA ALA A 122 -7.96 -16.92 15.22
C ALA A 122 -7.03 -16.24 16.24
#